data_AF-A0A7X9HNZ9-F1
#
_entry.id   AF-A0A7X9HNZ9-F1
#
_cell.length_a   1.000
_cell.length_b   1.000
_cell.length_c   1.000
_cell.angle_alpha   90.00
_cell.angle_beta   90.00
_cell.angle_gamma   90.00
#
_symmetry.space_group_name_H-M   'P 1'
#
loop_
_entity.id
_entity.type
_entity.pdbx_description
1 polymer ?
#
loop_
_entity_poly.entity_id
_entity_poly.type
_entity_poly.pdbx_seq_one_letter_code
_entity_poly.pdbx_strand_id
1 'polypeptide(L)'
;MISKNAWAVVIALLVFTLAAFQLVRTRHAAVQIGYALSQATREHDQLLEDQRKLRLEVATLKNPVRLRSLAQSLGLVEPDPARIVRLGRATGRLALDGARGH
;
A
#
# COMPACT_ATOMS: atom_id res chain seq x y z
N MET A 1 -11.71 -68.20 -14.20
CA MET A 1 -11.21 -66.98 -14.88
C MET A 1 -12.05 -65.81 -14.39
N ILE A 2 -11.47 -64.89 -13.63
CA ILE A 2 -12.16 -63.70 -13.14
C ILE A 2 -12.62 -62.88 -14.36
N SER A 3 -13.91 -62.55 -14.43
CA SER A 3 -14.47 -61.83 -15.58
C SER A 3 -13.94 -60.39 -15.62
N LYS A 4 -13.80 -59.84 -16.84
CA LYS A 4 -13.34 -58.46 -17.07
C LYS A 4 -14.13 -57.42 -16.26
N ASN A 5 -15.39 -57.76 -15.98
CA ASN A 5 -16.37 -56.99 -15.24
C ASN A 5 -15.99 -56.85 -13.77
N ALA A 6 -15.44 -57.91 -13.16
CA ALA A 6 -15.02 -57.88 -11.77
C ALA A 6 -13.83 -56.93 -11.56
N TRP A 7 -12.88 -56.90 -12.51
CA TRP A 7 -11.79 -55.93 -12.50
C TRP A 7 -12.28 -54.49 -12.66
N ALA A 8 -13.27 -54.27 -13.54
CA ALA A 8 -13.87 -52.94 -13.70
C ALA A 8 -14.53 -52.43 -12.40
N VAL A 9 -15.22 -53.31 -11.66
CA VAL A 9 -15.85 -52.96 -10.37
C VAL A 9 -14.79 -52.62 -9.32
N VAL A 10 -13.71 -53.40 -9.23
CA VAL A 10 -12.61 -53.14 -8.29
C VAL A 10 -11.93 -51.80 -8.59
N ILE A 11 -11.66 -51.51 -9.87
CA ILE A 11 -11.07 -50.23 -10.28
C ILE A 11 -12.01 -49.07 -9.96
N ALA A 12 -13.31 -49.20 -10.22
CA ALA A 12 -14.29 -48.17 -9.90
C ALA A 12 -14.35 -47.87 -8.39
N LEU A 13 -14.31 -48.90 -7.54
CA LEU A 13 -14.25 -48.76 -6.08
C LEU A 13 -12.96 -48.06 -5.61
N LEU A 14 -11.83 -48.39 -6.23
CA LEU A 14 -10.54 -47.74 -5.96
C LEU A 14 -10.55 -46.26 -6.33
N VAL A 15 -11.10 -45.91 -7.50
CA VAL A 15 -11.22 -44.51 -7.94
C VAL A 15 -12.17 -43.74 -7.03
N PHE A 16 -13.29 -44.35 -6.64
CA PHE A 16 -14.27 -43.73 -5.74
C PHE A 16 -13.68 -43.42 -4.36
N THR A 17 -12.94 -44.37 -3.78
CA THR A 17 -12.26 -44.18 -2.50
C THR A 17 -11.14 -43.13 -2.57
N LEU A 18 -10.36 -43.10 -3.67
CA LEU A 18 -9.38 -42.03 -3.90
C LEU A 18 -10.05 -40.66 -4.02
N ALA A 19 -11.14 -40.55 -4.78
CA ALA A 19 -11.86 -39.29 -4.96
C ALA A 19 -12.44 -38.76 -3.64
N ALA A 20 -13.03 -39.64 -2.82
CA ALA A 20 -13.53 -39.28 -1.50
C ALA A 20 -12.41 -38.78 -0.56
N PHE A 21 -11.24 -39.43 -0.60
CA PHE A 21 -10.08 -39.02 0.19
C PHE A 21 -9.51 -37.66 -0.24
N GLN A 22 -9.46 -37.41 -1.56
CA GLN A 22 -9.03 -36.11 -2.10
C GLN A 22 -9.97 -34.98 -1.69
N LEU A 23 -11.28 -35.21 -1.67
CA LEU A 23 -12.29 -34.21 -1.30
C LEU A 23 -12.18 -33.78 0.17
N VAL A 24 -11.81 -34.71 1.06
CA VAL A 24 -11.49 -34.39 2.47
C VAL A 24 -10.22 -33.54 2.56
N ARG A 25 -9.18 -33.88 1.77
CA ARG A 25 -7.89 -33.20 1.80
C ARG A 25 -7.98 -31.73 1.38
N THR A 26 -8.89 -31.38 0.47
CA THR A 26 -9.10 -30.00 0.02
C THR A 26 -9.58 -29.06 1.13
N ARG A 27 -10.33 -29.56 2.12
CA ARG A 27 -10.82 -28.71 3.23
C ARG A 27 -9.73 -28.29 4.21
N HIS A 28 -8.65 -29.06 4.35
CA HIS A 28 -7.58 -28.75 5.31
C HIS A 28 -6.59 -27.68 4.82
N ALA A 29 -6.41 -27.52 3.50
CA ALA A 29 -5.51 -26.52 2.92
C ALA A 29 -6.06 -25.08 2.96
N ALA A 30 -7.39 -24.93 2.95
CA ALA A 30 -8.03 -23.61 2.95
C ALA A 30 -7.89 -22.86 4.29
N VAL A 31 -7.73 -23.59 5.40
CA VAL A 31 -7.74 -22.99 6.73
C VAL A 31 -6.41 -22.28 7.03
N GLN A 32 -5.27 -22.89 6.72
CA GLN A 32 -3.97 -22.26 7.02
C GLN A 32 -3.67 -21.05 6.12
N ILE A 33 -4.02 -21.14 4.84
CA ILE A 33 -3.88 -20.02 3.90
C ILE A 33 -4.84 -18.89 4.27
N GLY A 34 -6.08 -19.22 4.65
CA GLY A 34 -7.06 -18.24 5.11
C GLY A 34 -6.65 -17.52 6.41
N TYR A 35 -6.04 -18.23 7.36
CA TYR A 35 -5.53 -17.62 8.60
C TYR A 35 -4.31 -16.72 8.37
N ALA A 36 -3.34 -17.17 7.57
CA ALA A 36 -2.18 -16.34 7.22
C ALA A 36 -2.60 -15.07 6.48
N LEU A 37 -3.55 -15.20 5.53
CA LEU A 37 -4.12 -14.05 4.83
C LEU A 37 -4.89 -13.13 5.78
N SER A 38 -5.71 -13.68 6.68
CA SER A 38 -6.46 -12.89 7.65
C SER A 38 -5.56 -12.12 8.62
N GLN A 39 -4.44 -12.70 9.05
CA GLN A 39 -3.47 -12.00 9.90
C GLN A 39 -2.76 -10.88 9.14
N ALA A 40 -2.28 -11.16 7.93
CA ALA A 40 -1.63 -10.17 7.09
C ALA A 40 -2.56 -8.99 6.75
N THR A 41 -3.84 -9.27 6.45
CA THR A 41 -4.84 -8.21 6.18
C THR A 41 -5.10 -7.36 7.42
N ARG A 42 -5.21 -7.96 8.61
CA ARG A 42 -5.42 -7.21 9.86
C ARG A 42 -4.25 -6.29 10.17
N GLU A 43 -3.03 -6.77 9.99
CA GLU A 43 -1.82 -5.97 10.22
C GLU A 43 -1.74 -4.81 9.22
N HIS A 44 -2.06 -5.06 7.94
CA HIS A 44 -2.12 -4.03 6.92
C HIS A 44 -3.18 -2.96 7.24
N ASP A 45 -4.38 -3.36 7.66
CA ASP A 45 -5.46 -2.43 8.01
C ASP A 45 -5.10 -1.58 9.24
N GLN A 46 -4.48 -2.18 10.26
CA GLN A 46 -3.97 -1.45 11.43
C GLN A 46 -2.92 -0.41 11.04
N LEU A 47 -1.96 -0.77 10.20
CA LEU A 47 -0.93 0.16 9.72
C LEU A 47 -1.52 1.30 8.88
N LEU A 48 -2.58 1.04 8.10
CA LEU A 48 -3.29 2.08 7.36
C LEU A 48 -4.05 3.04 8.28
N GLU A 49 -4.71 2.53 9.30
CA GLU A 49 -5.39 3.35 10.31
C GLU A 49 -4.39 4.26 11.04
N ASP A 50 -3.25 3.71 11.45
CA ASP A 50 -2.20 4.47 12.12
C ASP A 50 -1.59 5.52 11.20
N GLN A 51 -1.30 5.17 9.94
CA GLN A 51 -0.85 6.15 8.95
C GLN A 51 -1.87 7.29 8.79
N ARG A 52 -3.17 6.98 8.76
CA ARG A 52 -4.23 7.98 8.62
C ARG A 52 -4.28 8.89 9.84
N LYS A 53 -4.16 8.34 11.06
CA LYS A 53 -4.08 9.13 12.31
C LYS A 53 -2.87 10.03 12.32
N LEU A 54 -1.68 9.50 12.03
CA LEU A 54 -0.44 10.30 11.97
C LEU A 54 -0.53 11.41 10.91
N ARG A 55 -1.12 11.14 9.74
CA ARG A 55 -1.32 12.19 8.72
C ARG A 55 -2.28 13.27 9.20
N LEU A 56 -3.34 12.91 9.92
CA LEU A 56 -4.27 13.88 10.51
C LEU A 56 -3.58 14.69 11.61
N GLU A 57 -2.79 14.05 12.47
CA GLU A 57 -1.98 14.73 13.48
C GLU A 57 -0.98 15.69 12.83
N VAL A 58 -0.23 15.25 11.82
CA VAL A 58 0.71 16.11 11.08
C VAL A 58 -0.02 17.27 10.39
N ALA A 59 -1.18 17.04 9.77
CA ALA A 59 -1.98 18.12 9.20
C ALA A 59 -2.50 19.10 10.26
N THR A 60 -2.80 18.60 11.47
CA THR A 60 -3.26 19.38 12.62
C THR A 60 -2.12 20.10 13.33
N LEU A 61 -0.90 19.55 13.33
CA LEU A 61 0.30 20.23 13.83
C LEU A 61 0.82 21.26 12.81
N LYS A 62 0.66 20.98 11.51
CA LYS A 62 0.79 21.96 10.42
C LYS A 62 -0.42 22.89 10.31
N ASN A 63 -1.36 22.85 11.27
CA ASN A 63 -2.56 23.66 11.21
C ASN A 63 -2.15 25.14 11.11
N PRO A 64 -2.50 25.81 9.99
CA PRO A 64 -2.07 27.16 9.68
C PRO A 64 -2.44 28.17 10.77
N VAL A 65 -3.41 27.85 11.63
CA VAL A 65 -3.79 28.68 12.78
C VAL A 65 -2.66 28.82 13.80
N ARG A 66 -1.99 27.72 14.18
CA ARG A 66 -0.84 27.78 15.11
C ARG A 66 0.39 28.42 14.46
N LEU A 67 0.59 28.15 13.18
CA LEU A 67 1.68 28.73 12.41
C LEU A 67 1.48 30.25 12.24
N ARG A 68 0.25 30.71 12.00
CA ARG A 68 -0.11 32.14 11.96
C ARG A 68 0.00 32.81 13.32
N SER A 69 -0.45 32.18 14.40
CA SER A 69 -0.31 32.76 15.74
C SER A 69 1.17 32.90 16.13
N LEU A 70 2.00 31.90 15.79
CA LEU A 70 3.44 31.97 16.01
C LEU A 70 4.10 33.04 15.13
N ALA A 71 3.73 33.12 13.85
CA ALA A 71 4.21 34.17 12.95
C ALA A 71 3.88 35.58 13.47
N GLN A 72 2.66 35.80 13.94
CA GLN A 72 2.24 37.07 14.56
C GLN A 72 3.03 37.37 15.84
N SER A 73 3.28 36.37 16.69
CA SER A 73 4.11 36.56 17.90
C SER A 73 5.58 36.87 17.58
N LEU A 74 6.06 36.47 16.40
CA LEU A 74 7.41 36.76 15.90
C LEU A 74 7.46 38.05 15.07
N GLY A 75 6.36 38.81 15.00
CA GLY A 75 6.28 40.05 14.22
C GLY A 75 6.30 39.84 12.70
N LEU A 76 6.09 38.61 12.23
CA LEU A 76 6.03 38.29 10.81
C LEU A 76 4.66 38.70 10.26
N VAL A 77 4.67 39.44 9.15
CA VAL A 77 3.47 39.92 8.45
C VAL A 77 3.26 39.06 7.20
N GLU A 78 2.00 38.78 6.85
CA GLU A 78 1.65 38.08 5.63
C GLU A 78 2.27 38.83 4.42
N PRO A 79 3.08 38.19 3.57
CA PRO A 79 3.72 38.86 2.46
C PRO A 79 2.68 39.39 1.47
N ASP A 80 2.85 40.63 1.02
CA ASP A 80 2.05 41.21 -0.05
C ASP A 80 2.10 40.29 -1.31
N PRO A 81 0.95 39.87 -1.86
CA PRO A 81 0.89 39.05 -3.08
C PRO A 81 1.70 39.63 -4.24
N ALA A 82 1.84 40.96 -4.31
CA ALA A 82 2.63 41.65 -5.32
C ALA A 82 4.15 41.49 -5.15
N ARG A 83 4.63 41.00 -3.99
CA ARG A 83 6.04 40.80 -3.66
C ARG A 83 6.50 39.34 -3.73
N ILE A 84 5.63 38.42 -4.18
CA ILE A 84 5.97 37.00 -4.31
C ILE A 84 6.67 36.74 -5.65
N VAL A 85 7.99 36.60 -5.62
CA VAL A 85 8.78 36.22 -6.81
C VAL A 85 8.90 34.70 -6.89
N ARG A 86 8.31 34.10 -7.94
CA ARG A 86 8.51 32.67 -8.24
C ARG A 86 9.83 32.51 -8.99
N LEU A 87 10.83 31.92 -8.34
CA LEU A 87 12.07 31.54 -9.00
C LEU A 87 11.79 30.36 -9.93
N GLY A 88 11.53 30.65 -11.20
CA GLY A 88 11.55 29.67 -12.28
C GLY A 88 12.98 29.14 -12.48
N ARG A 89 13.11 27.87 -12.90
CA ARG A 89 14.37 27.10 -13.09
C ARG A 89 15.31 27.68 -14.17
N ALA A 90 15.28 28.97 -14.49
CA ALA A 90 15.95 29.55 -15.64
C ALA A 90 16.92 30.69 -15.27
N THR A 91 17.80 30.49 -14.29
CA THR A 91 18.94 31.42 -14.07
C THR A 91 20.25 30.69 -13.78
N GLY A 92 20.46 29.54 -14.43
CA GLY A 92 21.76 28.86 -14.47
C GLY A 92 22.49 28.96 -15.82
N ARG A 93 21.78 29.28 -16.92
CA ARG A 93 22.37 29.33 -18.28
C ARG A 93 22.80 30.72 -18.75
N LEU A 94 22.27 31.80 -18.16
CA LEU A 94 22.64 33.17 -18.55
C LEU A 94 23.98 33.65 -17.95
N ALA A 95 24.51 32.95 -16.94
CA ALA A 95 25.80 33.30 -16.34
C ALA A 95 27.01 32.68 -17.06
N LEU A 96 26.80 31.74 -17.99
CA LEU A 96 27.87 31.03 -18.70
C LEU A 96 28.04 31.45 -20.18
N ASP A 97 27.14 32.27 -20.71
CA ASP A 97 27.16 32.74 -22.11
C ASP A 97 27.91 34.08 -22.27
N GLY A 98 28.08 34.85 -21.19
CA GLY A 98 28.82 36.12 -21.19
C GLY A 98 30.35 36.02 -21.11
N ALA A 99 30.90 34.80 -21.05
CA ALA A 99 32.35 34.56 -20.85
C ALA A 99 33.08 34.05 -22.12
N ARG A 100 32.43 34.09 -23.30
CA ARG A 100 33.04 33.66 -24.58
C ARG A 100 32.71 34.60 -25.73
N GLY A 101 33.13 35.85 -25.61
CA GLY A 101 32.95 36.85 -26.66
C GLY A 101 33.85 38.06 -26.51
N HIS A 102 35.14 37.85 -26.31
CA HIS A 102 36.20 38.82 -26.58
C HIS A 102 37.29 38.14 -27.38
#